data_AF-C3XWM3-F1
#
_entry.id   AF-C3XWM3-F1
#
_cell.length_a   1.000
_cell.length_b   1.000
_cell.length_c   1.000
_cell.angle_alpha   90.00
_cell.angle_beta   90.00
_cell.angle_gamma   90.00
#
_symmetry.space_group_name_H-M   'P 1'
#
loop_
_entity.id
_entity.type
_entity.pdbx_description
1 polymer ?
#
loop_
_entity_poly.entity_id
_entity_poly.type
_entity_poly.pdbx_seq_one_letter_code
_entity_poly.pdbx_strand_id
1 'polypeptide(L)'
;MAEMEVTATTGGEKRPALRTPSGSRERPHSVPSLDLDRCLQMLRQARSDSEQFAALLLVSLFVCLFVLDRCLQMLRQARSDSEQFAALLLVTKMVQAQQTDASTRRRIFDAVGFTFPNRLLKSAGGPEGDIYRALGVTIFSCFCTDSELVLHHHVTSKIPLFNDIIVEPPGDSPEDQTTHNSMVEDCYQCLLAIGATQPGRTQLIARDSVPVLCQAVIKKMYGYAQAMQIMRQLLVEHGRELWNKHGDALTQLLTAMAKEFTDADDISKFVLCEDLGLLLSGRDKDAGDFLHYNWAEDVLNGLLDILGSYIGPEQRNPALELASLMLDHLGIEWAMSCNVKFVLLLVNLACVEVRMVLEDPDIKQVFLKSSLMSACYNILESAIMFASVTPDLPLDPKQIEQFVESLQGAYVGVTFFLAQVAQQPQDTVVRLESSVQLLETFLKQI
;
A
#
# COMPACT_ATOMS: atom_id res chain seq x y z
N MET A 1 41.77 37.92 12.78
CA MET A 1 41.70 39.39 12.62
C MET A 1 40.26 39.71 12.23
N ALA A 2 39.38 40.36 13.00
CA ALA A 2 39.33 40.94 14.34
C ALA A 2 37.82 40.87 14.70
N GLU A 3 37.36 40.36 15.84
CA GLU A 3 37.26 40.97 17.17
C GLU A 3 36.49 42.30 17.29
N MET A 4 35.69 42.35 18.38
CA MET A 4 34.93 43.45 19.01
C MET A 4 33.60 43.90 18.39
N GLU A 5 32.65 44.46 19.14
CA GLU A 5 32.11 44.24 20.50
C GLU A 5 30.89 45.21 20.60
N VAL A 6 29.84 44.74 21.26
CA VAL A 6 28.74 45.45 21.96
C VAL A 6 28.83 46.99 22.08
N THR A 7 27.75 47.70 21.72
CA THR A 7 27.20 48.79 22.57
C THR A 7 25.68 48.94 22.41
N ALA A 8 25.00 49.06 23.55
CA ALA A 8 23.59 49.35 23.69
C ALA A 8 23.29 50.84 23.48
N THR A 9 22.16 51.15 22.84
CA THR A 9 21.55 52.50 22.90
C THR A 9 20.05 52.41 23.08
N THR A 10 19.62 53.08 24.14
CA THR A 10 18.27 53.38 24.60
C THR A 10 17.56 54.41 23.71
N GLY A 11 16.26 54.20 23.48
CA GLY A 11 15.30 55.18 22.93
C GLY A 11 14.16 54.42 22.27
N GLY A 12 12.88 54.55 22.63
CA GLY A 12 12.19 55.63 23.30
C GLY A 12 11.04 56.10 22.41
N GLU A 13 10.06 55.24 22.14
CA GLU A 13 8.83 55.65 21.43
C GLU A 13 7.56 55.31 22.24
N LYS A 14 6.87 56.38 22.62
CA LYS A 14 5.62 56.44 23.36
C LYS A 14 4.46 56.02 22.45
N ARG A 15 3.73 54.97 22.82
CA ARG A 15 2.37 54.71 22.31
C ARG A 15 1.34 55.56 23.09
N PRO A 16 0.26 56.04 22.43
CA PRO A 16 -0.75 56.86 23.09
C PRO A 16 -1.69 56.02 23.96
N ALA A 17 -2.10 56.62 25.07
CA ALA A 17 -3.06 56.08 26.02
C ALA A 17 -4.47 55.99 25.42
N LEU A 18 -5.08 54.81 25.48
CA LEU A 18 -6.52 54.63 25.30
C LEU A 18 -7.12 54.09 26.60
N ARG A 19 -8.15 54.83 27.05
CA ARG A 19 -8.90 54.65 28.29
C ARG A 19 -9.45 53.23 28.43
N THR A 20 -9.35 52.71 29.64
CA THR A 20 -10.04 51.52 30.13
C THR A 20 -11.56 51.67 30.09
N PRO A 21 -12.30 50.68 29.60
CA PRO A 21 -13.58 50.31 30.16
C PRO A 21 -13.38 49.06 31.05
N SER A 22 -13.90 49.15 32.27
CA SER A 22 -14.06 48.05 33.21
C SER A 22 -14.78 46.87 32.56
N GLY A 23 -14.07 45.76 32.34
CA GLY A 23 -14.61 44.50 31.84
C GLY A 23 -14.31 43.38 32.81
N SER A 24 -15.37 42.81 33.38
CA SER A 24 -15.40 41.65 34.25
C SER A 24 -14.63 40.46 33.67
N ARG A 25 -13.79 39.86 34.51
CA ARG A 25 -13.01 38.65 34.24
C ARG A 25 -13.97 37.45 34.14
N GLU A 26 -14.41 37.10 32.94
CA GLU A 26 -15.16 35.88 32.69
C GLU A 26 -14.22 34.66 32.86
N ARG A 27 -14.66 33.74 33.72
CA ARG A 27 -14.02 32.43 33.93
C ARG A 27 -14.28 31.55 32.70
N PRO A 28 -13.39 30.60 32.38
CA PRO A 28 -13.63 29.66 31.28
C PRO A 28 -14.92 28.88 31.56
N HIS A 29 -15.83 28.90 30.59
CA HIS A 29 -17.10 28.18 30.64
C HIS A 29 -16.85 26.69 30.88
N SER A 30 -17.22 26.21 32.07
CA SER A 30 -17.35 24.80 32.38
C SER A 30 -18.43 24.20 31.49
N VAL A 31 -18.07 23.22 30.67
CA VAL A 31 -19.05 22.33 30.02
C VAL A 31 -19.92 21.72 31.14
N PRO A 32 -21.26 21.75 31.06
CA PRO A 32 -22.09 21.20 32.13
C PRO A 32 -21.83 19.69 32.22
N SER A 33 -21.32 19.21 33.35
CA SER A 33 -21.30 17.78 33.62
C SER A 33 -22.74 17.29 33.68
N LEU A 34 -23.10 16.37 32.78
CA LEU A 34 -24.35 15.62 32.88
C LEU A 34 -24.34 14.88 34.22
N ASP A 35 -25.39 15.01 35.03
CA ASP A 35 -25.54 14.37 36.34
C ASP A 35 -26.80 13.49 36.33
N LEU A 36 -26.76 12.32 36.97
CA LEU A 36 -27.86 11.36 36.97
C LEU A 36 -29.14 11.99 37.50
N ASP A 37 -29.04 12.79 38.57
CA ASP A 37 -30.17 13.48 39.17
C ASP A 37 -30.82 14.47 38.19
N ARG A 38 -30.01 15.12 37.34
CA ARG A 38 -30.48 16.04 36.31
C ARG A 38 -31.17 15.28 35.16
N CYS A 39 -30.62 14.15 34.74
CA CYS A 39 -31.25 13.29 33.72
C CYS A 39 -32.58 12.69 34.23
N LEU A 40 -32.63 12.24 35.48
CA LEU A 40 -33.85 11.75 36.12
C LEU A 40 -34.88 12.87 36.33
N GLN A 41 -34.44 14.09 36.64
CA GLN A 41 -35.31 15.25 36.74
C GLN A 41 -35.93 15.61 35.37
N MET A 42 -35.15 15.56 34.28
CA MET A 42 -35.65 15.76 32.93
C MET A 42 -36.69 14.70 32.55
N LEU A 43 -36.46 13.43 32.92
CA LEU A 43 -37.44 12.36 32.70
C LEU A 43 -38.74 12.60 33.49
N ARG A 44 -38.65 13.05 34.74
CA ARG A 44 -39.81 13.39 35.57
C ARG A 44 -40.58 14.61 35.09
N GLN A 45 -39.93 15.53 34.37
CA GLN A 45 -40.51 16.78 33.90
C GLN A 45 -40.99 16.73 32.44
N ALA A 46 -40.69 15.66 31.70
CA ALA A 46 -41.09 15.48 30.31
C ALA A 46 -42.62 15.45 30.15
N ARG A 47 -43.15 16.30 29.27
CA ARG A 47 -44.59 16.51 29.07
C ARG A 47 -45.12 15.91 27.77
N SER A 48 -44.24 15.52 26.85
CA SER A 48 -44.59 14.82 25.62
C SER A 48 -43.86 13.48 25.52
N ASP A 49 -44.38 12.58 24.70
CA ASP A 49 -43.72 11.30 24.41
C ASP A 49 -42.32 11.52 23.83
N SER A 50 -42.14 12.52 22.95
CA SER A 50 -40.83 12.86 22.39
C SER A 50 -39.80 13.30 23.46
N GLU A 51 -40.23 14.07 24.45
CA GLU A 51 -39.37 14.48 25.58
C GLU A 51 -39.04 13.31 26.51
N GLN A 52 -40.00 12.40 26.72
CA GLN A 52 -39.78 11.19 27.52
C GLN A 52 -38.77 10.25 26.83
N PHE A 53 -38.90 10.05 25.52
CA PHE A 53 -37.94 9.27 24.74
C PHE A 53 -36.52 9.87 24.80
N ALA A 54 -36.40 11.20 24.64
CA ALA A 54 -35.11 11.88 24.75
C ALA A 54 -34.49 11.77 26.15
N ALA A 55 -35.30 11.92 27.20
CA ALA A 55 -34.83 11.79 28.58
C ALA A 55 -34.42 10.35 28.92
N LEU A 56 -35.15 9.34 28.45
CA LEU A 56 -34.79 7.92 28.60
C LEU A 56 -33.47 7.61 27.87
N LEU A 57 -33.26 8.15 26.67
CA LEU A 57 -32.00 8.02 25.95
C LEU A 57 -30.83 8.64 26.73
N LEU A 58 -31.02 9.82 27.32
CA LEU A 58 -29.97 10.48 28.14
C LEU A 58 -29.66 9.70 29.43
N VAL A 59 -30.67 9.16 30.12
CA VAL A 59 -30.47 8.31 31.29
C VAL A 59 -29.74 7.03 30.91
N SER A 60 -30.14 6.37 29.83
CA SER A 60 -29.48 5.16 29.31
C SER A 60 -28.02 5.44 28.95
N LEU A 61 -27.75 6.53 28.22
CA LEU A 61 -26.39 6.95 27.85
C LEU A 61 -25.54 7.23 29.09
N PHE A 62 -26.10 7.94 30.09
CA PHE A 62 -25.41 8.24 31.33
C PHE A 62 -25.05 6.96 32.10
N VAL A 63 -26.00 6.02 32.25
CA VAL A 63 -25.75 4.74 32.93
C VAL A 63 -24.67 3.96 32.20
N CYS A 64 -24.72 3.88 30.87
CA CYS A 64 -23.68 3.24 30.06
C CYS A 64 -22.30 3.87 30.27
N LEU A 65 -22.19 5.21 30.21
CA LEU A 65 -20.94 5.94 30.44
C LEU A 65 -20.42 5.74 31.86
N PHE A 66 -21.29 5.80 32.87
CA PHE A 66 -20.92 5.60 34.26
C PHE A 66 -20.41 4.18 34.53
N VAL A 67 -21.09 3.16 34.00
CA VAL A 67 -20.67 1.76 34.13
C VAL A 67 -19.33 1.55 33.43
N LEU A 68 -19.14 2.11 32.23
CA LEU A 68 -17.86 2.07 31.53
C LEU A 68 -16.74 2.68 32.38
N ASP A 69 -16.95 3.86 32.97
CA ASP A 69 -15.95 4.52 33.81
C ASP A 69 -15.54 3.67 35.02
N ARG A 70 -16.50 2.96 35.62
CA ARG A 70 -16.23 1.99 36.68
C ARG A 70 -15.43 0.79 36.17
N CYS A 71 -15.76 0.26 35.00
CA CYS A 71 -15.01 -0.84 34.39
C CYS A 71 -13.56 -0.43 34.08
N LEU A 72 -13.36 0.77 33.53
CA LEU A 72 -12.03 1.32 33.27
C LEU A 72 -11.24 1.55 34.56
N GLN A 73 -11.91 1.97 35.64
CA GLN A 73 -11.27 2.11 36.95
C GLN A 73 -10.83 0.75 37.49
N MET A 74 -11.66 -0.28 37.39
CA MET A 74 -11.29 -1.66 37.77
C MET A 74 -10.11 -2.15 36.95
N LEU A 75 -10.09 -1.89 35.64
CA LEU A 75 -9.00 -2.29 34.76
C LEU A 75 -7.65 -1.65 35.14
N ARG A 76 -7.67 -0.36 35.52
CA ARG A 76 -6.48 0.38 35.99
C ARG A 76 -5.99 -0.07 37.37
N GLN A 77 -6.91 -0.52 38.23
CA GLN A 77 -6.63 -0.87 39.63
C GLN A 77 -6.41 -2.36 39.86
N ALA A 78 -6.67 -3.19 38.86
CA ALA A 78 -6.50 -4.63 38.92
C ALA A 78 -5.06 -5.01 39.28
N ARG A 79 -4.94 -5.94 40.24
CA ARG A 79 -3.67 -6.34 40.85
C ARG A 79 -3.15 -7.66 40.31
N SER A 80 -3.99 -8.39 39.58
CA SER A 80 -3.67 -9.66 38.95
C SER A 80 -4.15 -9.71 37.49
N ASP A 81 -3.52 -10.55 36.68
CA ASP A 81 -3.93 -10.77 35.28
C ASP A 81 -5.36 -11.32 35.19
N SER A 82 -5.79 -12.13 36.16
CA SER A 82 -7.17 -12.63 36.25
C SER A 82 -8.19 -11.50 36.50
N GLU A 83 -7.87 -10.54 37.37
CA GLU A 83 -8.70 -9.34 37.58
C GLU A 83 -8.72 -8.45 36.33
N GLN A 84 -7.57 -8.29 35.65
CA GLN A 84 -7.49 -7.53 34.40
C GLN A 84 -8.31 -8.19 33.29
N PHE A 85 -8.26 -9.50 33.18
CA PHE A 85 -9.04 -10.26 32.21
C PHE A 85 -10.55 -10.15 32.48
N ALA A 86 -10.98 -10.31 33.74
CA ALA A 86 -12.38 -10.15 34.13
C ALA A 86 -12.90 -8.73 33.84
N ALA A 87 -12.10 -7.71 34.14
CA ALA A 87 -12.44 -6.32 33.84
C ALA A 87 -12.50 -6.07 32.33
N LEU A 88 -11.58 -6.62 31.55
CA LEU A 88 -11.55 -6.50 30.09
C LEU A 88 -12.77 -7.18 29.44
N LEU A 89 -13.15 -8.38 29.90
CA LEU A 89 -14.37 -9.07 29.45
C LEU A 89 -15.64 -8.28 29.76
N LEU A 90 -15.66 -7.55 30.87
CA LEU A 90 -16.79 -6.68 31.19
C LEU A 90 -16.84 -5.48 30.24
N VAL A 91 -15.69 -4.88 29.92
CA VAL A 91 -15.60 -3.80 28.94
C VAL A 91 -16.08 -4.27 27.55
N THR A 92 -15.65 -5.44 27.07
CA THR A 92 -16.07 -5.95 25.75
C THR A 92 -17.55 -6.31 25.68
N LYS A 93 -18.19 -6.66 26.80
CA LYS A 93 -19.66 -6.85 26.87
C LYS A 93 -20.43 -5.53 26.84
N MET A 94 -19.88 -4.47 27.40
CA MET A 94 -20.51 -3.15 27.47
C MET A 94 -20.35 -2.35 26.17
N VAL A 95 -19.27 -2.63 25.44
CA VAL A 95 -18.81 -1.83 24.30
C VAL A 95 -18.86 -2.68 23.04
N GLN A 96 -19.76 -2.34 22.10
CA GLN A 96 -19.78 -2.98 20.80
C GLN A 96 -18.77 -2.29 19.88
N ALA A 97 -17.78 -3.03 19.38
CA ALA A 97 -16.66 -2.50 18.58
C ALA A 97 -17.12 -1.59 17.42
N GLN A 98 -18.24 -1.92 16.77
CA GLN A 98 -18.82 -1.19 15.64
C GLN A 98 -19.49 0.14 16.02
N GLN A 99 -19.84 0.33 17.28
CA GLN A 99 -20.56 1.52 17.80
C GLN A 99 -19.69 2.38 18.70
N THR A 100 -18.40 2.05 18.83
CA THR A 100 -17.49 2.72 19.76
C THR A 100 -16.74 3.84 19.05
N ASP A 101 -16.90 5.05 19.55
CA ASP A 101 -16.19 6.22 19.04
C ASP A 101 -14.69 6.18 19.42
N ALA A 102 -13.88 6.93 18.67
CA ALA A 102 -12.43 6.95 18.86
C ALA A 102 -12.03 7.38 20.29
N SER A 103 -12.78 8.30 20.91
CA SER A 103 -12.47 8.77 22.26
C SER A 103 -12.65 7.67 23.30
N THR A 104 -13.74 6.89 23.20
CA THR A 104 -13.99 5.75 24.10
C THR A 104 -12.95 4.64 23.91
N ARG A 105 -12.59 4.32 22.66
CA ARG A 105 -11.52 3.34 22.39
C ARG A 105 -10.20 3.77 23.05
N ARG A 106 -9.83 5.03 22.92
CA ARG A 106 -8.60 5.54 23.54
C ARG A 106 -8.63 5.43 25.06
N ARG A 107 -9.76 5.75 25.69
CA ARG A 107 -9.93 5.59 27.16
C ARG A 107 -9.78 4.15 27.62
N ILE A 108 -10.27 3.18 26.82
CA ILE A 108 -10.08 1.75 27.06
C ILE A 108 -8.61 1.39 26.95
N PHE A 109 -7.94 1.82 25.88
CA PHE A 109 -6.53 1.53 25.66
C PHE A 109 -5.62 2.12 26.75
N ASP A 110 -5.87 3.35 27.18
CA ASP A 110 -5.17 3.98 28.30
C ASP A 110 -5.41 3.25 29.63
N ALA A 111 -6.56 2.60 29.79
CA ALA A 111 -6.87 1.81 30.99
C ALA A 111 -6.22 0.42 30.97
N VAL A 112 -6.13 -0.23 29.81
CA VAL A 112 -5.41 -1.51 29.64
C VAL A 112 -3.90 -1.30 29.79
N GLY A 113 -3.38 -0.28 29.10
CA GLY A 113 -1.95 -0.02 28.97
C GLY A 113 -1.18 -1.12 28.23
N PHE A 114 0.12 -0.92 28.03
CA PHE A 114 0.95 -1.90 27.32
C PHE A 114 1.49 -3.02 28.22
N THR A 115 1.44 -2.87 29.54
CA THR A 115 2.13 -3.83 30.44
C THR A 115 1.43 -5.19 30.44
N PHE A 116 0.09 -5.20 30.47
CA PHE A 116 -0.70 -6.43 30.49
C PHE A 116 -0.54 -7.25 29.20
N PRO A 117 -0.74 -6.70 27.98
CA PRO A 117 -0.48 -7.43 26.74
C PRO A 117 0.96 -7.93 26.62
N ASN A 118 1.93 -7.14 27.09
CA ASN A 118 3.33 -7.57 27.12
C ASN A 118 3.59 -8.77 28.04
N ARG A 119 2.86 -8.90 29.15
CA ARG A 119 2.95 -10.08 30.02
C ARG A 119 2.30 -11.29 29.36
N LEU A 120 1.11 -11.12 28.78
CA LEU A 120 0.41 -12.17 28.04
C LEU A 120 1.29 -12.79 26.94
N LEU A 121 1.97 -11.96 26.14
CA LEU A 121 2.91 -12.44 25.11
C LEU A 121 4.12 -13.20 25.68
N LYS A 122 4.49 -12.96 26.94
CA LYS A 122 5.61 -13.65 27.61
C LYS A 122 5.18 -14.93 28.34
N SER A 123 3.89 -15.15 28.53
CA SER A 123 3.33 -16.35 29.17
C SER A 123 3.42 -17.60 28.28
N ALA A 124 4.37 -17.64 27.35
CA ALA A 124 4.58 -18.75 26.44
C ALA A 124 5.06 -19.99 27.20
N GLY A 125 4.32 -21.10 27.06
CA GLY A 125 4.63 -22.40 27.66
C GLY A 125 3.42 -23.07 28.30
N GLY A 126 3.07 -24.27 27.80
CA GLY A 126 1.93 -25.07 28.25
C GLY A 126 0.67 -24.88 27.40
N PRO A 127 -0.37 -25.73 27.56
CA PRO A 127 -1.57 -25.74 26.72
C PRO A 127 -2.35 -24.41 26.72
N GLU A 128 -2.27 -23.64 27.81
CA GLU A 128 -2.94 -22.33 27.92
C GLU A 128 -2.08 -21.16 27.40
N GLY A 129 -0.79 -21.40 27.13
CA GLY A 129 0.16 -20.36 26.72
C GLY A 129 -0.22 -19.71 25.39
N ASP A 130 -0.69 -20.50 24.43
CA ASP A 130 -1.11 -20.00 23.11
C ASP A 130 -2.38 -19.17 23.19
N ILE A 131 -3.29 -19.49 24.12
CA ILE A 131 -4.49 -18.68 24.37
C ILE A 131 -4.10 -17.30 24.91
N TYR A 132 -3.16 -17.23 25.86
CA TYR A 132 -2.68 -15.95 26.37
C TYR A 132 -1.92 -15.16 25.31
N ARG A 133 -1.08 -15.83 24.52
CA ARG A 133 -0.35 -15.18 23.42
C ARG A 133 -1.34 -14.62 22.40
N ALA A 134 -2.35 -15.38 22.00
CA ALA A 134 -3.39 -14.94 21.08
C ALA A 134 -4.11 -13.70 21.59
N LEU A 135 -4.58 -13.73 22.84
CA LEU A 135 -5.17 -12.57 23.48
C LEU A 135 -4.23 -11.34 23.50
N GLY A 136 -2.95 -11.58 23.77
CA GLY A 136 -1.93 -10.53 23.73
C GLY A 136 -1.84 -9.86 22.35
N VAL A 137 -1.77 -10.66 21.29
CA VAL A 137 -1.73 -10.15 19.90
C VAL A 137 -3.03 -9.44 19.53
N THR A 138 -4.20 -9.98 19.89
CA THR A 138 -5.50 -9.32 19.65
C THR A 138 -5.59 -7.95 20.32
N ILE A 139 -5.03 -7.78 21.53
CA ILE A 139 -5.02 -6.46 22.17
C ILE A 139 -4.11 -5.49 21.40
N PHE A 140 -2.96 -5.96 20.89
CA PHE A 140 -2.10 -5.15 20.03
C PHE A 140 -2.76 -4.81 18.69
N SER A 141 -3.51 -5.73 18.07
CA SER A 141 -4.26 -5.44 16.84
C SER A 141 -5.33 -4.38 17.09
N CYS A 142 -5.99 -4.43 18.26
CA CYS A 142 -6.88 -3.36 18.69
C CYS A 142 -6.16 -2.01 18.85
N PHE A 143 -4.98 -1.96 19.48
CA PHE A 143 -4.20 -0.71 19.59
C PHE A 143 -3.84 -0.12 18.23
N CYS A 144 -3.56 -0.96 17.24
CA CYS A 144 -3.26 -0.52 15.87
C CYS A 144 -4.43 0.15 15.15
N THR A 145 -5.67 0.03 15.65
CA THR A 145 -6.84 0.75 15.10
C THR A 145 -6.86 2.24 15.50
N ASP A 146 -6.01 2.66 16.43
CA ASP A 146 -5.84 4.05 16.86
C ASP A 146 -4.60 4.66 16.19
N SER A 147 -4.80 5.74 15.44
CA SER A 147 -3.75 6.41 14.66
C SER A 147 -2.60 6.98 15.50
N GLU A 148 -2.82 7.27 16.79
CA GLU A 148 -1.76 7.75 17.67
C GLU A 148 -0.98 6.59 18.32
N LEU A 149 -1.61 5.42 18.49
CA LEU A 149 -0.99 4.26 19.12
C LEU A 149 -0.26 3.36 18.12
N VAL A 150 -0.70 3.31 16.86
CA VAL A 150 -0.13 2.39 15.84
C VAL A 150 1.39 2.56 15.64
N LEU A 151 1.91 3.77 15.82
CA LEU A 151 3.35 4.07 15.75
C LEU A 151 4.04 4.11 17.12
N HIS A 152 3.32 3.85 18.21
CA HIS A 152 3.89 3.85 19.54
C HIS A 152 5.00 2.79 19.66
N HIS A 153 6.10 3.10 20.35
CA HIS A 153 7.25 2.21 20.48
C HIS A 153 6.89 0.81 21.00
N HIS A 154 5.93 0.72 21.92
CA HIS A 154 5.44 -0.57 22.43
C HIS A 154 4.73 -1.44 21.40
N VAL A 155 4.19 -0.86 20.32
CA VAL A 155 3.60 -1.58 19.19
C VAL A 155 4.70 -1.94 18.18
N THR A 156 5.47 -0.95 17.73
CA THR A 156 6.48 -1.16 16.68
C THR A 156 7.63 -2.08 17.13
N SER A 157 7.97 -2.10 18.42
CA SER A 157 8.93 -3.08 18.97
C SER A 157 8.45 -4.54 18.92
N LYS A 158 7.18 -4.79 18.58
CA LYS A 158 6.60 -6.14 18.44
C LYS A 158 6.57 -6.67 17.03
N ILE A 159 6.93 -5.86 16.03
CA ILE A 159 7.04 -6.31 14.63
C ILE A 159 7.85 -7.62 14.50
N PRO A 160 9.02 -7.80 15.16
CA PRO A 160 9.74 -9.07 15.05
C PRO A 160 8.95 -10.25 15.60
N LEU A 161 8.23 -10.08 16.72
CA LEU A 161 7.39 -11.12 17.29
C LEU A 161 6.19 -11.45 16.38
N PHE A 162 5.61 -10.46 15.70
CA PHE A 162 4.56 -10.70 14.70
C PHE A 162 5.11 -11.47 13.49
N ASN A 163 6.32 -11.09 13.02
CA ASN A 163 7.01 -11.81 11.96
C ASN A 163 7.27 -13.28 12.37
N ASP A 164 7.71 -13.53 13.60
CA ASP A 164 7.94 -14.88 14.13
C ASP A 164 6.65 -15.71 14.17
N ILE A 165 5.53 -15.13 14.63
CA ILE A 165 4.21 -15.79 14.62
C ILE A 165 3.79 -16.19 13.21
N ILE A 166 3.99 -15.32 12.22
CA ILE A 166 3.57 -15.56 10.83
C ILE A 166 4.29 -16.76 10.23
N VAL A 167 5.55 -17.00 10.58
CA VAL A 167 6.35 -18.11 10.01
C VAL A 167 6.35 -19.37 10.87
N GLU A 168 5.81 -19.30 12.09
CA GLU A 168 5.74 -20.43 13.01
C GLU A 168 4.75 -21.48 12.48
N PRO A 169 5.12 -22.79 12.49
CA PRO A 169 4.19 -23.83 12.10
C PRO A 169 3.06 -23.94 13.14
N PRO A 170 1.80 -24.13 12.71
CA PRO A 170 0.71 -24.35 13.65
C PRO A 170 0.89 -25.70 14.37
N GLY A 171 0.27 -25.84 15.54
CA GLY A 171 0.21 -27.12 16.26
C GLY A 171 -0.54 -28.21 15.48
N ASP A 172 -0.36 -29.47 15.90
CA ASP A 172 -0.92 -30.63 15.20
C ASP A 172 -2.44 -30.76 15.37
N SER A 173 -3.02 -30.17 16.42
CA SER A 173 -4.46 -30.28 16.67
C SER A 173 -5.28 -29.21 15.93
N PRO A 174 -6.56 -29.47 15.57
CA PRO A 174 -7.42 -28.47 14.92
C PRO A 174 -7.65 -27.21 15.76
N GLU A 175 -7.66 -27.33 17.09
CA GLU A 175 -7.82 -26.21 18.03
C GLU A 175 -6.57 -25.32 18.03
N ASP A 176 -5.39 -25.92 18.00
CA ASP A 176 -4.11 -25.19 17.91
C ASP A 176 -4.01 -24.46 16.57
N GLN A 177 -4.41 -25.11 15.46
CA GLN A 177 -4.45 -24.48 14.13
C GLN A 177 -5.39 -23.27 14.09
N THR A 178 -6.59 -23.41 14.67
CA THR A 178 -7.57 -22.30 14.71
C THR A 178 -7.05 -21.13 15.54
N THR A 179 -6.47 -21.42 16.70
CA THR A 179 -5.89 -20.40 17.58
C THR A 179 -4.71 -19.70 16.90
N HIS A 180 -3.81 -20.47 16.29
CA HIS A 180 -2.67 -19.94 15.53
C HIS A 180 -3.13 -19.08 14.35
N ASN A 181 -4.10 -19.52 13.56
CA ASN A 181 -4.65 -18.75 12.45
C ASN A 181 -5.22 -17.40 12.92
N SER A 182 -5.95 -17.37 14.05
CA SER A 182 -6.43 -16.12 14.64
C SER A 182 -5.28 -15.19 15.05
N MET A 183 -4.19 -15.73 15.60
CA MET A 183 -2.99 -14.93 15.91
C MET A 183 -2.35 -14.34 14.65
N VAL A 184 -2.26 -15.13 13.59
CA VAL A 184 -1.70 -14.70 12.30
C VAL A 184 -2.56 -13.60 11.68
N GLU A 185 -3.88 -13.71 11.72
CA GLU A 185 -4.80 -12.64 11.29
C GLU A 185 -4.54 -11.34 12.05
N ASP A 186 -4.47 -11.41 13.38
CA ASP A 186 -4.20 -10.22 14.21
C ASP A 186 -2.80 -9.64 13.96
N CYS A 187 -1.80 -10.48 13.68
CA CYS A 187 -0.46 -10.03 13.27
C CYS A 187 -0.53 -9.26 11.96
N TYR A 188 -1.20 -9.78 10.93
CA TYR A 188 -1.36 -9.06 9.67
C TYR A 188 -2.15 -7.76 9.84
N GLN A 189 -3.18 -7.72 10.70
CA GLN A 189 -3.88 -6.47 11.02
C GLN A 189 -2.93 -5.44 11.61
N CYS A 190 -2.04 -5.84 12.52
CA CYS A 190 -1.00 -4.95 13.06
C CYS A 190 -0.07 -4.44 11.95
N LEU A 191 0.49 -5.35 11.14
CA LEU A 191 1.46 -4.99 10.10
C LEU A 191 0.85 -4.11 9.01
N LEU A 192 -0.40 -4.37 8.60
CA LEU A 192 -1.15 -3.53 7.64
C LEU A 192 -1.39 -2.13 8.19
N ALA A 193 -1.81 -2.02 9.45
CA ALA A 193 -2.05 -0.73 10.09
C ALA A 193 -0.77 0.10 10.23
N ILE A 194 0.34 -0.55 10.61
CA ILE A 194 1.67 0.08 10.66
C ILE A 194 2.08 0.51 9.24
N GLY A 195 1.98 -0.38 8.26
CA GLY A 195 2.33 -0.16 6.85
C GLY A 195 1.49 0.90 6.14
N ALA A 196 0.31 1.23 6.67
CA ALA A 196 -0.52 2.33 6.17
C ALA A 196 0.12 3.72 6.35
N THR A 197 1.17 3.85 7.17
CA THR A 197 1.86 5.14 7.42
C THR A 197 3.30 5.12 6.90
N GLN A 198 3.80 6.27 6.42
CA GLN A 198 5.21 6.38 5.97
C GLN A 198 6.22 5.95 7.03
N PRO A 199 6.15 6.45 8.29
CA PRO A 199 7.12 6.05 9.31
C PRO A 199 7.00 4.56 9.65
N GLY A 200 5.79 4.00 9.61
CA GLY A 200 5.54 2.60 9.87
C GLY A 200 6.15 1.67 8.81
N ARG A 201 6.08 2.05 7.51
CA ARG A 201 6.78 1.31 6.44
C ARG A 201 8.28 1.22 6.70
N THR A 202 8.92 2.32 7.07
CA THR A 202 10.35 2.32 7.46
C THR A 202 10.60 1.40 8.66
N GLN A 203 9.68 1.34 9.64
CA GLN A 203 9.81 0.42 10.79
C GLN A 203 9.67 -1.05 10.40
N LEU A 204 8.82 -1.40 9.42
CA LEU A 204 8.68 -2.76 8.90
C LEU A 204 9.96 -3.20 8.18
N ILE A 205 10.52 -2.32 7.34
CA ILE A 205 11.79 -2.57 6.63
C ILE A 205 12.94 -2.70 7.62
N ALA A 206 13.04 -1.80 8.60
CA ALA A 206 14.11 -1.79 9.59
C ALA A 206 14.10 -3.02 10.52
N ARG A 207 12.95 -3.69 10.67
CA ARG A 207 12.78 -4.89 11.52
C ARG A 207 12.58 -6.18 10.71
N ASP A 208 13.10 -6.21 9.50
CA ASP A 208 13.22 -7.40 8.65
C ASP A 208 11.90 -8.15 8.41
N SER A 209 10.79 -7.40 8.28
CA SER A 209 9.51 -8.00 7.85
C SER A 209 9.55 -8.48 6.40
N VAL A 210 10.37 -7.88 5.54
CA VAL A 210 10.36 -8.15 4.09
C VAL A 210 10.70 -9.62 3.76
N PRO A 211 11.79 -10.23 4.27
CA PRO A 211 12.06 -11.65 4.04
C PRO A 211 10.92 -12.58 4.52
N VAL A 212 10.30 -12.24 5.65
CA VAL A 212 9.19 -13.01 6.22
C VAL A 212 7.94 -12.94 5.33
N LEU A 213 7.60 -11.75 4.83
CA LEU A 213 6.49 -11.56 3.90
C LEU A 213 6.76 -12.31 2.58
N CYS A 214 7.97 -12.22 2.02
CA CYS A 214 8.37 -13.00 0.85
C CYS A 214 8.19 -14.51 1.09
N GLN A 215 8.66 -15.02 2.22
CA GLN A 215 8.51 -16.42 2.59
C GLN A 215 7.04 -16.84 2.71
N ALA A 216 6.21 -16.01 3.35
CA ALA A 216 4.78 -16.27 3.51
C ALA A 216 4.07 -16.40 2.14
N VAL A 217 4.41 -15.52 1.19
CA VAL A 217 3.88 -15.56 -0.19
C VAL A 217 4.38 -16.79 -0.94
N ILE A 218 5.68 -17.05 -0.95
CA ILE A 218 6.30 -18.17 -1.68
C ILE A 218 5.74 -19.52 -1.20
N LYS A 219 5.62 -19.69 0.13
CA LYS A 219 5.14 -20.94 0.74
C LYS A 219 3.62 -21.03 0.85
N LYS A 220 2.88 -20.03 0.34
CA LYS A 220 1.41 -19.93 0.45
C LYS A 220 0.91 -20.17 1.88
N MET A 221 1.58 -19.54 2.85
CA MET A 221 1.24 -19.65 4.27
C MET A 221 -0.13 -19.03 4.56
N TYR A 222 -0.73 -19.34 5.71
CA TYR A 222 -2.01 -18.74 6.09
C TYR A 222 -1.91 -17.20 6.08
N GLY A 223 -2.86 -16.53 5.43
CA GLY A 223 -2.85 -15.07 5.25
C GLY A 223 -1.82 -14.52 4.24
N TYR A 224 -1.29 -15.35 3.32
CA TYR A 224 -0.34 -14.89 2.29
C TYR A 224 -0.87 -13.73 1.41
N ALA A 225 -2.19 -13.60 1.25
CA ALA A 225 -2.79 -12.48 0.52
C ALA A 225 -2.53 -11.14 1.24
N GLN A 226 -2.65 -11.11 2.57
CA GLN A 226 -2.28 -9.96 3.40
C GLN A 226 -0.77 -9.70 3.35
N ALA A 227 0.05 -10.74 3.33
CA ALA A 227 1.49 -10.58 3.14
C ALA A 227 1.82 -9.87 1.82
N MET A 228 1.19 -10.30 0.72
CA MET A 228 1.35 -9.67 -0.58
C MET A 228 0.83 -8.23 -0.59
N GLN A 229 -0.30 -7.95 0.08
CA GLN A 229 -0.82 -6.59 0.22
C GLN A 229 0.18 -5.67 0.92
N ILE A 230 0.83 -6.12 2.00
CA ILE A 230 1.88 -5.35 2.68
C ILE A 230 3.10 -5.18 1.76
N MET A 231 3.52 -6.25 1.07
CA MET A 231 4.62 -6.17 0.10
C MET A 231 4.36 -5.13 -1.00
N ARG A 232 3.13 -5.07 -1.54
CA ARG A 232 2.74 -4.04 -2.53
C ARG A 232 2.93 -2.64 -1.96
N GLN A 233 2.46 -2.39 -0.73
CA GLN A 233 2.61 -1.09 -0.07
C GLN A 233 4.10 -0.70 0.12
N LEU A 234 4.95 -1.67 0.45
CA LEU A 234 6.38 -1.42 0.63
C LEU A 234 7.09 -1.19 -0.72
N LEU A 235 6.78 -1.98 -1.75
CA LEU A 235 7.43 -1.90 -3.06
C LEU A 235 7.13 -0.59 -3.80
N VAL A 236 5.89 -0.09 -3.72
CA VAL A 236 5.47 1.15 -4.41
C VAL A 236 6.34 2.34 -3.99
N GLU A 237 6.72 2.43 -2.72
CA GLU A 237 7.44 3.59 -2.20
C GLU A 237 8.93 3.34 -1.93
N HIS A 238 9.30 2.10 -1.58
CA HIS A 238 10.63 1.73 -1.13
C HIS A 238 11.31 0.70 -2.03
N GLY A 239 10.80 0.42 -3.24
CA GLY A 239 11.30 -0.64 -4.12
C GLY A 239 12.83 -0.74 -4.22
N ARG A 240 13.53 0.36 -4.52
CA ARG A 240 15.01 0.36 -4.60
C ARG A 240 15.70 0.06 -3.27
N GLU A 241 15.20 0.64 -2.18
CA GLU A 241 15.72 0.37 -0.84
C GLU A 241 15.57 -1.11 -0.47
N LEU A 242 14.41 -1.69 -0.80
CA LEU A 242 14.13 -3.11 -0.57
C LEU A 242 15.05 -4.02 -1.37
N TRP A 243 15.28 -3.73 -2.66
CA TRP A 243 16.23 -4.50 -3.47
C TRP A 243 17.66 -4.41 -2.96
N ASN A 244 18.09 -3.23 -2.52
CA ASN A 244 19.42 -3.04 -1.94
C ASN A 244 19.60 -3.79 -0.61
N LYS A 245 18.56 -3.86 0.22
CA LYS A 245 18.65 -4.49 1.55
C LYS A 245 18.32 -5.99 1.55
N HIS A 246 17.38 -6.42 0.71
CA HIS A 246 16.75 -7.75 0.74
C HIS A 246 16.70 -8.43 -0.64
N GLY A 247 17.68 -8.14 -1.51
CA GLY A 247 17.73 -8.63 -2.89
C GLY A 247 17.57 -10.15 -3.04
N ASP A 248 18.15 -10.96 -2.14
CA ASP A 248 18.02 -12.42 -2.20
C ASP A 248 16.56 -12.89 -1.99
N ALA A 249 15.88 -12.33 -0.99
CA ALA A 249 14.48 -12.68 -0.70
C ALA A 249 13.54 -12.23 -1.82
N LEU A 250 13.78 -11.04 -2.39
CA LEU A 250 13.02 -10.53 -3.54
C LEU A 250 13.30 -11.32 -4.81
N THR A 251 14.53 -11.79 -5.03
CA THR A 251 14.87 -12.66 -6.17
C THR A 251 14.15 -14.01 -6.05
N GLN A 252 14.09 -14.58 -4.86
CA GLN A 252 13.33 -15.82 -4.61
C GLN A 252 11.84 -15.61 -4.85
N LEU A 253 11.28 -14.49 -4.37
CA LEU A 253 9.88 -14.14 -4.62
C LEU A 253 9.60 -13.94 -6.11
N LEU A 254 10.41 -13.16 -6.81
CA LEU A 254 10.32 -12.94 -8.26
C LEU A 254 10.36 -14.27 -9.03
N THR A 255 11.26 -15.17 -8.65
CA THR A 255 11.37 -16.49 -9.29
C THR A 255 10.14 -17.35 -9.07
N ALA A 256 9.62 -17.39 -7.84
CA ALA A 256 8.40 -18.14 -7.54
C ALA A 256 7.17 -17.58 -8.28
N MET A 257 7.03 -16.26 -8.32
CA MET A 257 5.91 -15.59 -8.98
C MET A 257 5.98 -15.70 -10.51
N ALA A 258 7.18 -15.62 -11.10
CA ALA A 258 7.37 -15.84 -12.53
C ALA A 258 6.96 -17.27 -12.91
N LYS A 259 7.33 -18.25 -12.09
CA LYS A 259 6.94 -19.65 -12.31
C LYS A 259 5.42 -19.84 -12.22
N GLU A 260 4.79 -19.27 -11.19
CA GLU A 260 3.33 -19.28 -11.03
C GLU A 260 2.64 -18.59 -12.21
N PHE A 261 3.22 -17.50 -12.72
CA PHE A 261 2.70 -16.78 -13.88
C PHE A 261 2.75 -17.60 -15.17
N THR A 262 3.82 -18.37 -15.41
CA THR A 262 3.88 -19.32 -16.53
C THR A 262 2.81 -20.39 -16.42
N ASP A 263 2.63 -20.93 -15.20
CA ASP A 263 1.80 -22.11 -14.96
C ASP A 263 0.29 -21.78 -14.82
N ALA A 264 -0.05 -20.53 -14.50
CA ALA A 264 -1.44 -20.09 -14.33
C ALA A 264 -2.22 -20.04 -15.67
N ASP A 265 -3.45 -20.55 -15.63
CA ASP A 265 -4.42 -20.58 -16.73
C ASP A 265 -5.75 -19.87 -16.39
N ASP A 266 -5.81 -19.21 -15.23
CA ASP A 266 -6.98 -18.50 -14.72
C ASP A 266 -6.75 -16.98 -14.59
N ILE A 267 -7.70 -16.28 -13.95
CA ILE A 267 -7.65 -14.81 -13.81
C ILE A 267 -6.47 -14.33 -12.95
N SER A 268 -5.88 -15.20 -12.11
CA SER A 268 -4.74 -14.85 -11.26
C SER A 268 -3.50 -14.48 -12.10
N LYS A 269 -3.39 -15.02 -13.32
CA LYS A 269 -2.30 -14.71 -14.26
C LYS A 269 -2.18 -13.22 -14.54
N PHE A 270 -3.30 -12.50 -14.63
CA PHE A 270 -3.31 -11.05 -14.88
C PHE A 270 -2.92 -10.24 -13.65
N VAL A 271 -3.31 -10.71 -12.46
CA VAL A 271 -2.87 -10.11 -11.18
C VAL A 271 -1.35 -10.26 -11.01
N LEU A 272 -0.81 -11.40 -11.41
CA LEU A 272 0.63 -11.64 -11.40
C LEU A 272 1.40 -10.70 -12.34
N CYS A 273 0.81 -10.24 -13.45
CA CYS A 273 1.45 -9.22 -14.30
C CYS A 273 1.79 -7.95 -13.52
N GLU A 274 0.80 -7.45 -12.77
CA GLU A 274 0.95 -6.21 -11.98
C GLU A 274 1.97 -6.40 -10.85
N ASP A 275 1.93 -7.55 -10.16
CA ASP A 275 2.85 -7.83 -9.06
C ASP A 275 4.29 -8.02 -9.53
N LEU A 276 4.50 -8.72 -10.64
CA LEU A 276 5.81 -8.85 -11.29
C LEU A 276 6.32 -7.49 -11.74
N GLY A 277 5.44 -6.67 -12.34
CA GLY A 277 5.76 -5.30 -12.73
C GLY A 277 6.21 -4.44 -11.55
N LEU A 278 5.50 -4.53 -10.43
CA LEU A 278 5.83 -3.80 -9.21
C LEU A 278 7.17 -4.24 -8.59
N LEU A 279 7.44 -5.54 -8.55
CA LEU A 279 8.71 -6.08 -8.07
C LEU A 279 9.89 -5.59 -8.93
N LEU A 280 9.76 -5.67 -10.25
CA LEU A 280 10.81 -5.30 -11.20
C LEU A 280 11.06 -3.79 -11.22
N SER A 281 10.02 -2.96 -11.07
CA SER A 281 10.14 -1.49 -11.07
C SER A 281 11.08 -0.94 -9.99
N GLY A 282 11.27 -1.68 -8.90
CA GLY A 282 12.19 -1.32 -7.83
C GLY A 282 13.64 -1.77 -8.05
N ARG A 283 13.89 -2.68 -9.00
CA ARG A 283 15.21 -3.28 -9.24
C ARG A 283 16.08 -2.35 -10.07
N ASP A 284 17.38 -2.36 -9.83
CA ASP A 284 18.33 -1.63 -10.69
C ASP A 284 18.37 -2.28 -12.09
N LYS A 285 18.33 -1.46 -13.14
CA LYS A 285 18.38 -1.90 -14.54
C LYS A 285 19.78 -2.41 -14.92
N ASP A 286 20.82 -1.87 -14.29
CA ASP A 286 22.21 -2.16 -14.63
C ASP A 286 22.83 -3.28 -13.78
N ALA A 287 22.01 -4.05 -13.06
CA ALA A 287 22.48 -5.06 -12.10
C ALA A 287 23.24 -6.26 -12.74
N GLY A 288 23.41 -6.31 -14.07
CA GLY A 288 24.39 -7.14 -14.77
C GLY A 288 24.18 -8.68 -14.78
N ASP A 289 23.38 -9.22 -13.87
CA ASP A 289 23.29 -10.67 -13.62
C ASP A 289 22.08 -11.37 -14.29
N PHE A 290 21.39 -10.70 -15.21
CA PHE A 290 20.05 -11.09 -15.63
C PHE A 290 19.93 -12.36 -16.49
N LEU A 291 20.96 -12.71 -17.26
CA LEU A 291 20.92 -13.87 -18.17
C LEU A 291 21.07 -15.22 -17.45
N HIS A 292 21.27 -15.22 -16.12
CA HIS A 292 21.49 -16.44 -15.34
C HIS A 292 20.25 -16.97 -14.64
N TYR A 293 19.11 -16.28 -14.71
CA TYR A 293 17.93 -16.63 -13.92
C TYR A 293 16.76 -17.10 -14.78
N ASN A 294 16.24 -18.29 -14.47
CA ASN A 294 15.12 -18.92 -15.16
C ASN A 294 13.82 -18.09 -15.14
N TRP A 295 13.67 -17.18 -14.17
CA TRP A 295 12.45 -16.36 -14.05
C TRP A 295 12.19 -15.49 -15.27
N ALA A 296 13.24 -15.06 -16.00
CA ALA A 296 13.07 -14.24 -17.20
C ALA A 296 12.43 -15.04 -18.35
N GLU A 297 12.77 -16.32 -18.47
CA GLU A 297 12.16 -17.24 -19.44
C GLU A 297 10.72 -17.57 -19.05
N ASP A 298 10.47 -17.78 -17.75
CA ASP A 298 9.11 -17.97 -17.23
C ASP A 298 8.19 -16.78 -17.56
N VAL A 299 8.65 -15.55 -17.29
CA VAL A 299 7.90 -14.33 -17.65
C VAL A 299 7.66 -14.25 -19.16
N LEU A 300 8.66 -14.58 -19.99
CA LEU A 300 8.50 -14.59 -21.45
C LEU A 300 7.41 -15.57 -21.90
N ASN A 301 7.39 -16.78 -21.34
CA ASN A 301 6.40 -17.80 -21.66
C ASN A 301 4.98 -17.38 -21.23
N GLY A 302 4.81 -16.82 -20.04
CA GLY A 302 3.51 -16.32 -19.61
C GLY A 302 3.00 -15.14 -20.44
N LEU A 303 3.90 -14.24 -20.88
CA LEU A 303 3.55 -13.13 -21.77
C LEU A 303 3.18 -13.61 -23.18
N LEU A 304 3.90 -14.60 -23.72
CA LEU A 304 3.57 -15.24 -24.99
C LEU A 304 2.16 -15.82 -24.99
N ASP A 305 1.76 -16.48 -23.91
CA ASP A 305 0.43 -17.06 -23.76
C ASP A 305 -0.67 -15.98 -23.70
N ILE A 306 -0.47 -14.93 -22.90
CA ILE A 306 -1.44 -13.83 -22.77
C ILE A 306 -1.56 -13.05 -24.08
N LEU A 307 -0.45 -12.51 -24.58
CA LEU A 307 -0.46 -11.59 -25.72
C LEU A 307 -0.70 -12.30 -27.06
N GLY A 308 -0.43 -13.60 -27.13
CA GLY A 308 -0.78 -14.46 -28.27
C GLY A 308 -2.25 -14.85 -28.31
N SER A 309 -2.99 -14.67 -27.22
CA SER A 309 -4.40 -15.04 -27.10
C SER A 309 -5.36 -13.91 -27.48
N TYR A 310 -6.59 -14.27 -27.83
CA TYR A 310 -7.65 -13.29 -28.08
C TYR A 310 -8.28 -12.83 -26.76
N ILE A 311 -7.77 -11.74 -26.19
CA ILE A 311 -8.13 -11.22 -24.86
C ILE A 311 -8.57 -9.74 -24.92
N GLY A 312 -9.27 -9.29 -23.87
CA GLY A 312 -9.72 -7.92 -23.74
C GLY A 312 -8.64 -6.95 -23.23
N PRO A 313 -8.89 -5.63 -23.28
CA PRO A 313 -7.93 -4.61 -22.86
C PRO A 313 -7.51 -4.73 -21.39
N GLU A 314 -8.42 -5.12 -20.50
CA GLU A 314 -8.15 -5.27 -19.07
C GLU A 314 -7.09 -6.35 -18.79
N GLN A 315 -7.02 -7.39 -19.62
CA GLN A 315 -6.03 -8.45 -19.50
C GLN A 315 -4.74 -8.12 -20.26
N ARG A 316 -4.88 -7.54 -21.46
CA ARG A 316 -3.77 -7.27 -22.37
C ARG A 316 -2.89 -6.13 -21.89
N ASN A 317 -3.48 -5.07 -21.34
CA ASN A 317 -2.74 -3.86 -20.98
C ASN A 317 -1.70 -4.10 -19.88
N PRO A 318 -2.01 -4.80 -18.76
CA PRO A 318 -1.00 -5.17 -17.77
C PRO A 318 0.14 -6.03 -18.35
N ALA A 319 -0.17 -6.91 -19.31
CA ALA A 319 0.84 -7.74 -19.97
C ALA A 319 1.75 -6.91 -20.90
N LEU A 320 1.22 -5.92 -21.62
CA LEU A 320 2.03 -4.98 -22.40
C LEU A 320 2.93 -4.11 -21.50
N GLU A 321 2.42 -3.66 -20.35
CA GLU A 321 3.20 -2.92 -19.36
C GLU A 321 4.34 -3.76 -18.79
N LEU A 322 4.07 -5.03 -18.44
CA LEU A 322 5.10 -5.95 -17.99
C LEU A 322 6.13 -6.26 -19.09
N ALA A 323 5.69 -6.52 -20.33
CA ALA A 323 6.60 -6.77 -21.45
C ALA A 323 7.52 -5.57 -21.71
N SER A 324 6.97 -4.35 -21.64
CA SER A 324 7.75 -3.12 -21.75
C SER A 324 8.81 -3.01 -20.66
N LEU A 325 8.44 -3.29 -19.41
CA LEU A 325 9.38 -3.28 -18.29
C LEU A 325 10.47 -4.35 -18.47
N MET A 326 10.14 -5.53 -18.99
CA MET A 326 11.13 -6.57 -19.29
C MET A 326 12.13 -6.13 -20.37
N LEU A 327 11.68 -5.48 -21.43
CA LEU A 327 12.57 -4.90 -22.45
C LEU A 327 13.51 -3.85 -21.84
N ASP A 328 12.99 -3.03 -20.93
CA ASP A 328 13.75 -2.02 -20.18
C ASP A 328 14.89 -2.61 -19.33
N HIS A 329 14.70 -3.82 -18.79
CA HIS A 329 15.68 -4.49 -17.94
C HIS A 329 16.62 -5.41 -18.72
N LEU A 330 16.11 -6.09 -19.76
CA LEU A 330 16.79 -7.22 -20.40
C LEU A 330 17.17 -6.96 -21.86
N GLY A 331 16.73 -5.83 -22.41
CA GLY A 331 16.86 -5.53 -23.82
C GLY A 331 15.92 -6.36 -24.70
N ILE A 332 15.96 -6.06 -25.98
CA ILE A 332 15.14 -6.73 -26.99
C ILE A 332 15.64 -8.15 -27.29
N GLU A 333 16.90 -8.45 -26.97
CA GLU A 333 17.52 -9.76 -27.10
C GLU A 333 16.79 -10.81 -26.28
N TRP A 334 16.28 -10.44 -25.09
CA TRP A 334 15.42 -11.31 -24.29
C TRP A 334 14.13 -11.67 -25.02
N ALA A 335 13.43 -10.70 -25.62
CA ALA A 335 12.20 -10.98 -26.36
C ALA A 335 12.47 -11.85 -27.61
N MET A 336 13.67 -11.74 -28.19
CA MET A 336 14.10 -12.56 -29.33
C MET A 336 14.57 -13.96 -28.95
N SER A 337 14.93 -14.21 -27.69
CA SER A 337 15.57 -15.47 -27.27
C SER A 337 14.70 -16.69 -27.55
N CYS A 338 13.38 -16.55 -27.46
CA CYS A 338 12.43 -17.61 -27.82
C CYS A 338 12.03 -17.55 -29.30
N ASN A 339 11.58 -16.39 -29.79
CA ASN A 339 11.06 -16.26 -31.15
C ASN A 339 10.98 -14.81 -31.62
N VAL A 340 11.57 -14.49 -32.77
CA VAL A 340 11.48 -13.16 -33.41
C VAL A 340 10.02 -12.74 -33.66
N LYS A 341 9.10 -13.70 -33.86
CA LYS A 341 7.66 -13.41 -34.00
C LYS A 341 7.04 -12.75 -32.76
N PHE A 342 7.62 -12.96 -31.58
CA PHE A 342 7.15 -12.30 -30.37
C PHE A 342 7.41 -10.80 -30.40
N VAL A 343 8.59 -10.38 -30.87
CA VAL A 343 8.91 -8.96 -31.06
C VAL A 343 7.94 -8.32 -32.05
N LEU A 344 7.65 -8.98 -33.17
CA LEU A 344 6.64 -8.50 -34.13
C LEU A 344 5.26 -8.36 -33.50
N LEU A 345 4.85 -9.34 -32.68
CA LEU A 345 3.58 -9.30 -31.95
C LEU A 345 3.53 -8.10 -31.00
N LEU A 346 4.56 -7.89 -30.18
CA LEU A 346 4.66 -6.76 -29.26
C LEU A 346 4.54 -5.42 -29.99
N VAL A 347 5.30 -5.25 -31.08
CA VAL A 347 5.29 -4.02 -31.89
C VAL A 347 3.92 -3.78 -32.51
N ASN A 348 3.30 -4.82 -33.08
CA ASN A 348 1.96 -4.70 -33.65
C ASN A 348 0.93 -4.32 -32.60
N LEU A 349 0.93 -4.98 -31.43
CA LEU A 349 0.01 -4.67 -30.34
C LEU A 349 0.22 -3.24 -29.81
N ALA A 350 1.48 -2.82 -29.59
CA ALA A 350 1.81 -1.47 -29.18
C ALA A 350 1.35 -0.42 -30.21
N CYS A 351 1.55 -0.67 -31.51
CA CYS A 351 1.09 0.22 -32.58
C CYS A 351 -0.44 0.30 -32.65
N VAL A 352 -1.15 -0.81 -32.41
CA VAL A 352 -2.61 -0.82 -32.32
C VAL A 352 -3.07 0.02 -31.12
N GLU A 353 -2.49 -0.17 -29.94
CA GLU A 353 -2.88 0.60 -28.76
C GLU A 353 -2.61 2.09 -28.90
N VAL A 354 -1.43 2.47 -29.39
CA VAL A 354 -1.10 3.88 -29.65
C VAL A 354 -2.12 4.50 -30.59
N ARG A 355 -2.51 3.80 -31.67
CA ARG A 355 -3.57 4.32 -32.56
C ARG A 355 -4.91 4.39 -31.85
N MET A 356 -5.36 3.31 -31.21
CA MET A 356 -6.66 3.25 -30.53
C MET A 356 -6.83 4.32 -29.46
N VAL A 357 -5.77 4.66 -28.73
CA VAL A 357 -5.80 5.72 -27.70
C VAL A 357 -5.86 7.12 -28.33
N LEU A 358 -5.29 7.28 -29.53
CA LEU A 358 -5.17 8.56 -30.22
C LEU A 358 -6.23 8.77 -31.33
N GLU A 359 -7.07 7.78 -31.63
CA GLU A 359 -7.99 7.78 -32.79
C GLU A 359 -9.21 8.74 -32.64
N ASP A 360 -9.45 9.28 -31.45
CA ASP A 360 -10.35 10.43 -31.22
C ASP A 360 -10.04 11.02 -29.83
N PRO A 361 -9.02 11.90 -29.71
CA PRO A 361 -8.36 12.12 -28.43
C PRO A 361 -9.12 13.10 -27.53
N ASP A 362 -9.90 12.57 -26.59
CA ASP A 362 -10.12 13.29 -25.33
C ASP A 362 -8.82 13.25 -24.52
N ILE A 363 -8.15 14.39 -24.40
CA ILE A 363 -6.88 14.53 -23.67
C ILE A 363 -6.97 13.93 -22.26
N LYS A 364 -8.12 14.03 -21.59
CA LYS A 364 -8.30 13.42 -20.27
C LYS A 364 -8.22 11.90 -20.33
N GLN A 365 -8.80 11.28 -21.35
CA GLN A 365 -8.73 9.83 -21.56
C GLN A 365 -7.32 9.37 -21.94
N VAL A 366 -6.58 10.19 -22.70
CA VAL A 366 -5.16 9.92 -22.99
C VAL A 366 -4.33 9.93 -21.70
N PHE A 367 -4.53 10.91 -20.80
CA PHE A 367 -3.85 10.94 -19.51
C PHE A 367 -4.17 9.75 -18.61
N LEU A 368 -5.43 9.27 -18.61
CA LEU A 368 -5.83 8.06 -17.88
C LEU A 368 -5.13 6.79 -18.38
N LYS A 369 -4.65 6.79 -19.62
CA LYS A 369 -3.91 5.68 -20.23
C LYS A 369 -2.40 5.94 -20.33
N SER A 370 -1.86 6.89 -19.57
CA SER A 370 -0.45 7.30 -19.66
C SER A 370 0.55 6.18 -19.33
N SER A 371 0.23 5.26 -18.42
CA SER A 371 1.07 4.08 -18.13
C SER A 371 1.21 3.19 -19.35
N LEU A 372 0.07 2.79 -19.94
CA LEU A 372 0.01 1.98 -21.16
C LEU A 372 0.72 2.66 -22.33
N MET A 373 0.48 3.96 -22.54
CA MET A 373 1.13 4.71 -23.61
C MET A 373 2.65 4.74 -23.44
N SER A 374 3.13 4.96 -22.21
CA SER A 374 4.57 4.91 -21.91
C SER A 374 5.14 3.53 -22.20
N ALA A 375 4.44 2.47 -21.79
CA ALA A 375 4.84 1.10 -22.07
C ALA A 375 4.92 0.81 -23.57
N CYS A 376 3.90 1.22 -24.34
CA CYS A 376 3.87 1.06 -25.79
C CYS A 376 5.02 1.83 -26.45
N TYR A 377 5.26 3.09 -26.09
CA TYR A 377 6.35 3.86 -26.67
C TYR A 377 7.71 3.23 -26.38
N ASN A 378 7.93 2.69 -25.20
CA ASN A 378 9.17 2.00 -24.88
C ASN A 378 9.36 0.69 -25.69
N ILE A 379 8.27 -0.06 -25.94
CA ILE A 379 8.31 -1.21 -26.85
C ILE A 379 8.71 -0.76 -28.26
N LEU A 380 8.09 0.32 -28.77
CA LEU A 380 8.40 0.84 -30.10
C LEU A 380 9.84 1.35 -30.18
N GLU A 381 10.30 2.09 -29.18
CA GLU A 381 11.68 2.59 -29.08
C GLU A 381 12.69 1.45 -29.08
N SER A 382 12.45 0.40 -28.27
CA SER A 382 13.32 -0.78 -28.23
C SER A 382 13.42 -1.45 -29.61
N ALA A 383 12.29 -1.61 -30.30
CA ALA A 383 12.25 -2.21 -31.64
C ALA A 383 12.93 -1.34 -32.72
N ILE A 384 12.73 -0.03 -32.63
CA ILE A 384 13.37 0.98 -33.48
C ILE A 384 14.88 0.94 -33.31
N MET A 385 15.37 1.01 -32.07
CA MET A 385 16.79 0.96 -31.75
C MET A 385 17.43 -0.33 -32.24
N PHE A 386 16.74 -1.46 -32.07
CA PHE A 386 17.20 -2.75 -32.59
C PHE A 386 17.35 -2.76 -34.11
N ALA A 387 16.33 -2.27 -34.83
CA ALA A 387 16.34 -2.21 -36.29
C ALA A 387 17.40 -1.23 -36.83
N SER A 388 17.67 -0.13 -36.13
CA SER A 388 18.71 0.83 -36.52
C SER A 388 20.14 0.29 -36.40
N VAL A 389 20.39 -0.58 -35.43
CA VAL A 389 21.74 -1.09 -35.13
C VAL A 389 21.99 -2.46 -35.77
N THR A 390 20.93 -3.16 -36.21
CA THR A 390 21.01 -4.50 -36.79
C THR A 390 20.79 -4.46 -38.31
N PRO A 391 21.86 -4.48 -39.13
CA PRO A 391 21.73 -4.34 -40.58
C PRO A 391 20.98 -5.51 -41.25
N ASP A 392 21.08 -6.72 -40.69
CA ASP A 392 20.37 -7.91 -41.15
C ASP A 392 19.35 -8.36 -40.08
N LEU A 393 18.18 -7.72 -40.08
CA LEU A 393 17.06 -8.16 -39.24
C LEU A 393 16.74 -9.64 -39.52
N PRO A 394 16.54 -10.48 -38.49
CA PRO A 394 16.18 -11.89 -38.65
C PRO A 394 14.69 -12.05 -39.04
N LEU A 395 14.25 -11.29 -40.03
CA LEU A 395 12.88 -11.15 -40.51
C LEU A 395 12.85 -11.41 -42.02
N ASP A 396 11.80 -12.08 -42.49
CA ASP A 396 11.56 -12.20 -43.93
C ASP A 396 11.07 -10.86 -44.52
N PRO A 397 11.14 -10.66 -45.85
CA PRO A 397 10.75 -9.38 -46.46
C PRO A 397 9.32 -8.94 -46.17
N LYS A 398 8.38 -9.88 -46.00
CA LYS A 398 6.97 -9.54 -45.69
C LYS A 398 6.83 -9.11 -44.24
N GLN A 399 7.57 -9.73 -43.33
CA GLN A 399 7.61 -9.34 -41.93
C GLN A 399 8.21 -7.95 -41.75
N ILE A 400 9.25 -7.62 -42.53
CA ILE A 400 9.83 -6.27 -42.56
C ILE A 400 8.80 -5.25 -43.05
N GLU A 401 8.11 -5.54 -44.16
CA GLU A 401 7.04 -4.67 -44.69
C GLU A 401 5.95 -4.42 -43.64
N GLN A 402 5.43 -5.50 -43.02
CA GLN A 402 4.41 -5.40 -41.96
C GLN A 402 4.89 -4.61 -40.73
N PHE A 403 6.15 -4.79 -40.33
CA PHE A 403 6.77 -4.08 -39.22
C PHE A 403 6.81 -2.58 -39.50
N VAL A 404 7.29 -2.19 -40.69
CA VAL A 404 7.39 -0.78 -41.11
C VAL A 404 6.01 -0.15 -41.25
N GLU A 405 5.04 -0.82 -41.89
CA GLU A 405 3.68 -0.31 -42.03
C GLU A 405 3.00 -0.06 -40.67
N SER A 406 3.21 -0.96 -39.71
CA SER A 406 2.64 -0.82 -38.36
C SER A 406 3.21 0.39 -37.62
N LEU A 407 4.53 0.58 -37.70
CA LEU A 407 5.22 1.74 -37.12
C LEU A 407 4.78 3.06 -37.78
N GLN A 408 4.66 3.09 -39.10
CA GLN A 408 4.17 4.26 -39.82
C GLN A 408 2.74 4.63 -39.38
N GLY A 409 1.86 3.64 -39.21
CA GLY A 409 0.51 3.86 -38.72
C GLY A 409 0.48 4.49 -37.32
N ALA A 410 1.29 3.98 -36.39
CA ALA A 410 1.40 4.55 -35.04
C ALA A 410 1.94 5.99 -35.07
N TYR A 411 2.97 6.24 -35.88
CA TYR A 411 3.56 7.57 -36.03
C TYR A 411 2.59 8.61 -36.58
N VAL A 412 1.79 8.25 -37.59
CA VAL A 412 0.74 9.14 -38.13
C VAL A 412 -0.26 9.52 -37.03
N GLY A 413 -0.65 8.56 -36.17
CA GLY A 413 -1.52 8.84 -35.02
C GLY A 413 -0.89 9.81 -34.02
N VAL A 414 0.39 9.59 -33.67
CA VAL A 414 1.14 10.47 -32.75
C VAL A 414 1.26 11.88 -33.29
N THR A 415 1.69 12.04 -34.55
CA THR A 415 1.87 13.36 -35.17
C THR A 415 0.55 14.14 -35.29
N PHE A 416 -0.53 13.45 -35.65
CA PHE A 416 -1.87 14.04 -35.68
C PHE A 416 -2.31 14.53 -34.29
N PHE A 417 -2.13 13.71 -33.25
CA PHE A 417 -2.46 14.09 -31.87
C PHE A 417 -1.66 15.31 -31.41
N LEU A 418 -0.35 15.35 -31.63
CA LEU A 418 0.48 16.49 -31.25
C LEU A 418 0.08 17.77 -31.98
N ALA A 419 -0.26 17.67 -33.26
CA ALA A 419 -0.76 18.81 -34.03
C ALA A 419 -2.07 19.36 -33.44
N GLN A 420 -2.94 18.51 -32.89
CA GLN A 420 -4.14 18.95 -32.18
C GLN A 420 -3.82 19.58 -30.82
N VAL A 421 -2.93 18.96 -30.02
CA VAL A 421 -2.54 19.51 -28.71
C VAL A 421 -1.87 20.87 -28.85
N ALA A 422 -1.02 21.06 -29.87
CA ALA A 422 -0.36 22.33 -30.18
C ALA A 422 -1.35 23.47 -30.50
N GLN A 423 -2.58 23.14 -30.88
CA GLN A 423 -3.65 24.11 -31.15
C GLN A 423 -4.44 24.49 -29.88
N GLN A 424 -4.18 23.87 -28.73
CA GLN A 424 -4.84 24.17 -27.45
C GLN A 424 -4.04 25.18 -26.59
N PRO A 425 -4.71 26.04 -25.79
CA PRO A 425 -4.06 27.05 -24.96
C PRO A 425 -3.13 26.47 -23.86
N GLN A 426 -2.11 27.25 -23.52
CA GLN A 426 -0.78 26.89 -22.99
C GLN A 426 -0.61 26.10 -21.67
N ASP A 427 -1.66 25.67 -20.96
CA ASP A 427 -1.49 25.03 -19.64
C ASP A 427 -1.27 23.49 -19.68
N THR A 428 -1.16 22.88 -20.87
CA THR A 428 -1.18 21.40 -21.01
C THR A 428 0.13 20.78 -21.54
N VAL A 429 1.15 21.56 -21.93
CA VAL A 429 2.18 21.12 -22.90
C VAL A 429 3.59 20.94 -22.29
N VAL A 430 3.78 20.12 -21.25
CA VAL A 430 5.14 19.96 -20.65
C VAL A 430 5.65 18.51 -20.53
N ARG A 431 5.01 17.48 -21.09
CA ARG A 431 5.53 16.10 -20.95
C ARG A 431 5.53 15.18 -22.18
N LEU A 432 5.16 15.67 -23.36
CA LEU A 432 5.01 14.82 -24.57
C LEU A 432 6.11 14.99 -25.64
N GLU A 433 7.04 15.94 -25.49
CA GLU A 433 7.98 16.28 -26.58
C GLU A 433 9.17 15.31 -26.73
N SER A 434 9.60 14.63 -25.66
CA SER A 434 10.86 13.85 -25.66
C SER A 434 10.77 12.48 -26.35
N SER A 435 9.61 11.81 -26.36
CA SER A 435 9.44 10.49 -27.01
C SER A 435 9.14 10.58 -28.52
N VAL A 436 8.65 11.73 -28.98
CA VAL A 436 8.28 11.97 -30.39
C VAL A 436 9.51 12.16 -31.27
N GLN A 437 10.55 12.79 -30.71
CA GLN A 437 11.77 13.14 -31.43
C GLN A 437 12.58 11.89 -31.83
N LEU A 438 12.48 10.80 -31.06
CA LEU A 438 13.06 9.49 -31.36
C LEU A 438 12.36 8.80 -32.53
N LEU A 439 11.02 8.76 -32.52
CA LEU A 439 10.20 8.22 -33.61
C LEU A 439 10.39 8.98 -34.93
N GLU A 440 10.46 10.31 -34.88
CA GLU A 440 10.70 11.16 -36.06
C GLU A 440 12.11 10.96 -36.63
N THR A 441 13.12 10.74 -35.77
CA THR A 441 14.50 10.51 -36.21
C THR A 441 14.66 9.15 -36.89
N PHE A 442 14.01 8.11 -36.37
CA PHE A 442 14.04 6.76 -36.95
C PHE A 442 13.37 6.68 -38.32
N LEU A 443 12.18 7.27 -38.47
CA LEU A 443 11.46 7.24 -39.76
C LEU A 443 12.13 8.03 -40.88
N LYS A 444 13.10 8.89 -40.55
CA LYS A 444 13.95 9.56 -41.55
C LYS A 444 15.14 8.69 -42.00
N GLN A 445 15.42 7.59 -41.30
CA GLN A 445 16.56 6.71 -41.54
C GLN A 445 16.18 5.39 -42.24
N ILE A 446 14.91 4.98 -42.18
CA ILE A 446 14.31 4.00 -43.09
C ILE A 446 13.93 4.70 -44.39
#